data_AF-A0AAU8FL95-F1
#
_entry.id   AF-A0AAU8FL95-F1
#
_cell.length_a   1.000
_cell.length_b   1.000
_cell.length_c   1.000
_cell.angle_alpha   90.00
_cell.angle_beta   90.00
_cell.angle_gamma   90.00
#
_symmetry.space_group_name_H-M   'P 1'
#
loop_
_entity.id
_entity.type
_entity.pdbx_description
1 polymer ?
#
loop_
_entity_poly.entity_id
_entity_poly.type
_entity_poly.pdbx_seq_one_letter_code
_entity_poly.pdbx_strand_id
1 'polypeptide(L)' 'MESQPNNPLHGKTLEAILHELVDYYGWEQMGYYVNINSFQHDPSVKSSLKFLRKTPWARKKVEDLYLKMLARK' A
#
# COMPACT_ATOMS: atom_id res chain seq x y z
N MET A 1 8.32 -14.24 27.94
CA MET A 1 7.49 -13.95 26.76
C MET A 1 8.28 -12.98 25.91
N GLU A 2 8.97 -13.49 24.90
CA GLU A 2 9.74 -12.66 23.97
C GLU A 2 8.74 -11.92 23.09
N SER A 3 8.41 -10.70 23.51
CA SER A 3 7.76 -9.72 22.64
C SER A 3 8.68 -9.54 21.44
N GLN A 4 8.26 -9.99 20.26
CA GLN A 4 8.93 -9.67 19.00
C GLN A 4 8.45 -8.27 18.59
N PRO A 5 9.18 -7.16 18.84
CA PRO A 5 8.72 -5.79 18.54
C PRO A 5 8.68 -5.47 17.03
N ASN A 6 9.13 -6.39 16.18
CA ASN A 6 9.48 -6.11 14.78
C ASN A 6 8.65 -6.92 13.77
N ASN A 7 7.34 -7.09 13.98
CA ASN A 7 6.46 -7.44 12.86
C ASN A 7 5.80 -6.16 12.31
N PRO A 8 6.40 -5.47 11.32
CA PRO A 8 5.88 -4.23 10.76
C PRO A 8 4.53 -4.38 10.02
N LEU A 9 4.01 -5.61 9.95
CA LEU A 9 2.72 -5.98 9.35
C LEU A 9 1.68 -6.49 10.37
N HIS A 10 2.03 -6.73 11.64
CA HIS A 10 1.08 -7.31 12.59
C HIS A 10 -0.02 -6.29 12.93
N GLY A 11 -1.24 -6.52 12.44
CA GLY A 11 -2.39 -5.65 12.66
C GLY A 11 -2.52 -4.46 11.70
N LYS A 12 -1.71 -4.37 10.64
CA LYS A 12 -1.84 -3.30 9.63
C LYS A 12 -3.01 -3.60 8.69
N THR A 13 -3.95 -2.66 8.61
CA THR A 13 -5.04 -2.73 7.62
C THR A 13 -4.53 -2.32 6.24
N LEU A 14 -5.22 -2.73 5.17
CA LEU A 14 -4.92 -2.28 3.80
C LEU A 14 -4.95 -0.74 3.69
N GLU A 15 -5.78 -0.08 4.49
CA GLU A 15 -5.84 1.37 4.60
C GLU A 15 -4.56 1.96 5.18
N ALA A 16 -4.06 1.39 6.29
CA ALA A 16 -2.81 1.83 6.90
C ALA A 16 -1.61 1.65 5.95
N ILE A 17 -1.54 0.48 5.30
CA ILE A 17 -0.50 0.18 4.29
C ILE A 17 -0.52 1.21 3.16
N LEU A 18 -1.72 1.49 2.63
CA LEU A 18 -1.86 2.46 1.55
C LEU A 18 -1.46 3.87 1.98
N HIS A 19 -1.87 4.28 3.19
CA HIS A 19 -1.49 5.58 3.74
C HIS A 19 0.04 5.73 3.87
N GLU A 20 0.73 4.76 4.43
CA GLU A 20 2.19 4.80 4.58
C GLU A 20 2.92 4.79 3.25
N LEU A 21 2.45 4.00 2.28
CA LEU A 21 3.02 3.98 0.95
C LEU A 21 2.86 5.33 0.24
N VAL A 22 1.69 5.95 0.36
CA VAL A 22 1.42 7.27 -0.24
C VAL A 22 2.21 8.36 0.47
N ASP A 23 2.38 8.29 1.79
CA ASP A 23 3.19 9.23 2.57
C ASP A 23 4.68 9.12 2.19
N TYR A 24 5.18 7.90 1.98
CA TYR A 24 6.58 7.65 1.65
C TYR A 24 6.92 7.90 0.17
N TYR A 25 6.06 7.46 -0.76
CA TYR A 25 6.34 7.52 -2.20
C TYR A 25 5.56 8.60 -2.96
N GLY A 26 4.41 9.01 -2.46
CA GLY A 26 3.44 9.82 -3.20
C GLY A 26 2.66 9.01 -4.25
N TRP A 27 1.58 9.61 -4.75
CA TRP A 27 0.67 8.98 -5.71
C TRP A 27 1.32 8.73 -7.09
N GLU A 28 2.25 9.58 -7.50
CA GLU A 28 2.93 9.46 -8.79
C GLU A 28 3.74 8.15 -8.87
N GLN A 29 4.56 7.89 -7.84
CA GLN A 29 5.34 6.65 -7.75
C GLN A 29 4.45 5.43 -7.53
N MET A 30 3.36 5.57 -6.78
CA MET A 30 2.35 4.52 -6.66
C MET A 30 1.76 4.13 -8.01
N GLY A 31 1.45 5.11 -8.88
CA GLY A 31 1.00 4.87 -10.26
C GLY A 31 2.08 4.20 -11.13
N TYR A 32 3.36 4.51 -10.89
CA TYR A 32 4.46 3.84 -11.58
C TYR A 32 4.60 2.36 -11.18
N TYR A 33 4.58 2.06 -9.87
CA TYR A 33 4.69 0.67 -9.38
C TYR A 33 3.43 -0.16 -9.60
N VAL A 34 2.27 0.48 -9.46
CA VAL A 34 0.95 -0.12 -9.61
C VAL A 34 0.18 0.71 -10.63
N ASN A 35 0.41 0.38 -11.90
CA ASN A 35 -0.23 1.06 -13.04
C ASN A 35 -1.74 0.77 -13.08
N ILE A 36 -2.50 1.52 -12.29
CA ILE A 36 -3.97 1.50 -12.23
C ILE A 36 -4.51 2.93 -12.30
N ASN A 37 -5.62 3.10 -13.01
CA ASN A 37 -6.27 4.41 -13.17
C ASN A 37 -6.61 5.07 -11.83
N SER A 38 -6.88 4.26 -10.79
CA SER A 38 -7.19 4.75 -9.44
C SER A 38 -6.07 5.56 -8.80
N PHE A 39 -4.81 5.40 -9.23
CA PHE A 39 -3.68 6.18 -8.72
C PHE A 39 -3.29 7.34 -9.66
N GLN A 40 -3.76 7.34 -10.90
CA GLN A 40 -3.38 8.33 -11.93
C GLN A 40 -4.42 9.43 -12.14
N HIS A 41 -5.72 9.10 -12.05
CA HIS A 41 -6.80 10.03 -12.43
C HIS A 41 -7.62 10.58 -11.25
N ASP A 42 -7.76 9.81 -10.17
CA ASP A 42 -8.43 10.27 -8.93
C ASP A 42 -7.71 9.67 -7.71
N PRO A 43 -6.46 10.10 -7.46
CA PRO A 43 -5.66 9.58 -6.36
C PRO A 43 -6.26 10.00 -5.01
N SER A 44 -7.14 9.17 -4.48
CA SER A 44 -7.67 9.29 -3.13
C SER A 44 -7.65 7.95 -2.43
N VAL A 45 -7.40 7.97 -1.11
CA VAL A 45 -7.34 6.75 -0.30
C VAL A 45 -8.67 5.98 -0.35
N LYS A 46 -9.81 6.68 -0.26
CA LYS A 46 -11.13 6.04 -0.29
C LYS A 46 -11.41 5.35 -1.65
N SER A 47 -11.16 6.03 -2.76
CA SER A 47 -11.37 5.48 -4.11
C SER A 47 -10.45 4.29 -4.35
N SER A 48 -9.18 4.44 -4.00
CA SER A 48 -8.15 3.41 -4.07
C SER A 48 -8.51 2.17 -3.26
N LEU A 49 -8.93 2.31 -2.00
CA LEU A 49 -9.33 1.17 -1.18
C LEU A 49 -10.55 0.46 -1.73
N LYS A 50 -11.53 1.20 -2.25
CA LYS A 50 -12.71 0.60 -2.92
C LYS A 50 -12.28 -0.22 -4.13
N PHE A 51 -11.31 0.25 -4.91
CA PHE A 51 -10.74 -0.47 -6.04
C PHE A 51 -9.95 -1.71 -5.58
N LEU A 52 -8.99 -1.55 -4.67
CA LEU A 52 -8.16 -2.64 -4.13
C LEU A 52 -8.98 -3.72 -3.41
N ARG A 53 -10.15 -3.37 -2.85
CA ARG A 53 -11.11 -4.35 -2.30
C ARG A 53 -11.71 -5.25 -3.38
N LYS A 54 -11.98 -4.71 -4.57
CA LYS A 54 -12.59 -5.42 -5.70
C LYS A 54 -11.57 -6.08 -6.64
N THR A 55 -10.30 -5.67 -6.57
CA THR A 55 -9.25 -6.10 -7.51
C THR A 55 -8.08 -6.74 -6.74
N PRO A 56 -8.12 -8.07 -6.50
CA PRO A 56 -7.15 -8.76 -5.65
C PRO A 56 -5.70 -8.67 -6.14
N TRP A 57 -5.46 -8.74 -7.45
CA TRP A 57 -4.10 -8.65 -8.00
C TRP A 57 -3.46 -7.29 -7.72
N ALA A 58 -4.25 -6.21 -7.74
CA ALA A 58 -3.77 -4.86 -7.46
C ALA A 58 -3.46 -4.69 -5.98
N ARG A 59 -4.30 -5.23 -5.10
CA ARG A 59 -4.03 -5.31 -3.65
C ARG A 59 -2.70 -5.99 -3.38
N LYS A 60 -2.49 -7.17 -3.97
CA LYS A 60 -1.24 -7.92 -3.79
C LYS A 60 -0.02 -7.09 -4.20
N LYS A 61 -0.08 -6.36 -5.32
CA LYS A 61 1.02 -5.46 -5.73
C LYS A 61 1.29 -4.34 -4.72
N VAL A 62 0.26 -3.77 -4.11
CA VAL A 62 0.38 -2.75 -3.06
C VAL A 62 1.04 -3.34 -1.80
N GLU A 63 0.60 -4.53 -1.38
CA GLU A 63 1.20 -5.25 -0.24
C GLU A 63 2.67 -5.61 -0.50
N ASP A 64 2.99 -6.11 -1.70
CA ASP A 64 4.36 -6.42 -2.13
C ASP A 64 5.24 -5.16 -2.15
N LEU A 65 4.69 -4.01 -2.59
CA LEU A 65 5.40 -2.73 -2.57
C LEU A 65 5.68 -2.27 -1.15
N TYR A 66 4.74 -2.44 -0.22
CA TYR A 66 4.94 -2.12 1.18
C TYR A 66 6.03 -2.97 1.83
N LEU A 67 6.08 -4.27 1.52
CA LEU A 67 7.19 -5.14 1.94
C LEU A 67 8.54 -4.64 1.42
N LYS A 68 8.61 -4.23 0.15
CA LYS A 68 9.84 -3.66 -0.45
C LYS A 68 10.23 -2.33 0.19
N MET A 69 9.27 -1.49 0.53
CA MET A 69 9.50 -0.23 1.25
C MET A 69 10.11 -0.51 2.63
N LEU A 70 9.53 -1.44 3.39
CA LEU A 70 10.04 -1.83 4.71
C LEU A 70 11.44 -2.43 4.66
N ALA A 71 11.77 -3.20 3.63
CA ALA A 71 13.12 -3.76 3.45
C ALA A 71 14.19 -2.70 3.11
N ARG A 72 13.78 -1.50 2.67
CA ARG A 72 14.66 -0.39 2.30
C ARG A 72 14.70 0.74 3.34
N LYS A 73 13.78 0.71 4.31
CA LYS A 73 13.67 1.65 5.42
C LYS A 73 14.58 1.23 6.56
#